data_AF-T2IS70-F1
#
_entry.id   AF-T2IS70-F1
#
_cell.length_a   1.000
_cell.length_b   1.000
_cell.length_c   1.000
_cell.angle_alpha   90.00
_cell.angle_beta   90.00
_cell.angle_gamma   90.00
#
_symmetry.space_group_name_H-M   'P 1'
#
loop_
_entity.id
_entity.type
_entity.pdbx_description
1 polymer ?
#
loop_
_entity_poly.entity_id
_entity_poly.type
_entity_poly.pdbx_seq_one_letter_code
_entity_poly.pdbx_strand_id
1 'polypeptide(L)'
;MKLSWYRSIDEHRNRILKAKSKYKSISKFLPSAIESAYPDARKLAIKESKFADGRKVKLRDESEYPSSCPFSLSQILDDDWYPQ
;
A
#
# COMPACT_ATOMS: atom_id res chain seq x y z
N MET A 1 4.59 -17.33 -6.75
CA MET A 1 4.08 -16.00 -7.08
C MET A 1 4.16 -15.06 -5.87
N LYS A 2 5.35 -14.80 -5.31
CA LYS A 2 5.54 -13.69 -4.35
C LYS A 2 5.84 -12.35 -5.07
N LEU A 3 6.01 -12.37 -6.39
CA LEU A 3 6.62 -11.30 -7.18
C LEU A 3 5.67 -10.23 -7.74
N SER A 4 4.35 -10.36 -7.60
CA SER A 4 3.42 -9.42 -8.28
C SER A 4 3.23 -8.12 -7.50
N TRP A 5 2.94 -8.22 -6.20
CA TRP A 5 2.52 -7.07 -5.40
C TRP A 5 3.70 -6.23 -4.89
N TYR A 6 4.83 -6.86 -4.54
CA TYR A 6 6.07 -6.13 -4.22
C TYR A 6 6.52 -5.25 -5.39
N ARG A 7 6.47 -5.76 -6.63
CA ARG A 7 6.81 -4.96 -7.82
C ARG A 7 5.87 -3.77 -8.00
N SER A 8 4.58 -3.94 -7.73
CA SER A 8 3.63 -2.82 -7.73
C SER A 8 3.96 -1.80 -6.64
N ILE A 9 4.33 -2.25 -5.43
CA ILE A 9 4.79 -1.36 -4.35
C ILE A 9 6.02 -0.56 -4.81
N ASP A 10 7.03 -1.23 -5.35
CA ASP A 10 8.28 -0.59 -5.81
C ASP A 10 8.01 0.44 -6.90
N GLU A 11 7.20 0.07 -7.89
CA GLU A 11 6.83 0.95 -8.99
C GLU A 11 6.10 2.21 -8.48
N HIS A 12 5.09 2.04 -7.62
CA HIS A 12 4.33 3.16 -7.08
C HIS A 12 5.18 4.02 -6.14
N ARG A 13 6.02 3.41 -5.28
CA ARG A 13 6.95 4.13 -4.41
C ARG A 13 7.91 4.98 -5.23
N ASN A 14 8.53 4.40 -6.26
CA ASN A 14 9.45 5.13 -7.13
C ASN A 14 8.76 6.31 -7.84
N ARG A 15 7.51 6.13 -8.29
CA ARG A 15 6.71 7.24 -8.85
C ARG A 15 6.49 8.37 -7.84
N ILE A 16 6.19 8.04 -6.57
CA ILE A 16 6.02 9.03 -5.50
C ILE A 16 7.35 9.74 -5.20
N LEU A 17 8.46 9.00 -5.07
CA LEU A 17 9.78 9.56 -4.81
C LEU A 17 10.24 10.48 -5.95
N LYS A 18 9.98 10.10 -7.22
CA LYS A 18 10.25 10.94 -8.40
C LYS A 18 9.39 12.20 -8.42
N ALA A 19 8.12 12.11 -8.03
CA ALA A 19 7.26 13.27 -7.91
C ALA A 19 7.75 14.20 -6.78
N LYS A 20 8.22 13.63 -5.66
CA LYS A 20 8.79 14.37 -4.52
C LYS A 20 10.08 15.10 -4.86
N SER A 21 10.96 14.48 -5.66
CA SER A 21 12.19 15.14 -6.12
C SER A 21 11.90 16.29 -7.08
N LYS A 22 10.88 16.15 -7.95
CA LYS A 22 10.46 17.19 -8.91
C LYS A 22 9.67 18.34 -8.26
N TYR A 23 8.80 18.02 -7.30
CA TYR A 23 7.87 18.96 -6.68
C TYR A 23 7.96 18.89 -5.15
N LYS A 24 8.82 19.72 -4.55
CA LYS A 24 9.03 19.72 -3.08
C LYS A 24 7.75 19.89 -2.26
N SER A 25 6.76 20.62 -2.80
CA SER A 25 5.47 20.87 -2.15
C SER A 25 4.63 19.60 -1.94
N ILE A 26 4.82 18.56 -2.76
CA ILE A 26 4.01 17.33 -2.68
C ILE A 26 4.13 16.66 -1.31
N SER A 27 5.28 16.79 -0.65
CA SER A 27 5.55 16.21 0.67
C SER A 27 4.51 16.63 1.72
N LYS A 28 3.97 17.85 1.61
CA LYS A 28 2.97 18.38 2.55
C LYS A 28 1.59 17.73 2.36
N PHE A 29 1.32 17.20 1.17
CA PHE A 29 0.03 16.59 0.82
C PHE A 29 0.03 15.07 1.00
N LEU A 30 1.21 14.43 1.10
CA LEU A 30 1.31 12.97 1.25
C LEU A 30 0.52 12.39 2.43
N PRO A 31 0.49 13.01 3.63
CA PRO A 31 -0.32 12.49 4.74
C PRO A 31 -1.80 12.41 4.39
N SER A 32 -2.38 13.51 3.88
CA SER A 32 -3.79 13.55 3.47
C SER A 32 -4.06 12.62 2.27
N ALA A 33 -3.11 12.49 1.34
CA ALA A 33 -3.23 11.56 0.23
C ALA A 33 -3.33 10.10 0.72
N ILE A 34 -2.56 9.70 1.73
CA ILE A 34 -2.63 8.35 2.32
C ILE A 34 -4.01 8.12 2.97
N GLU A 35 -4.49 9.07 3.76
CA GLU A 35 -5.80 8.98 4.41
C GLU A 35 -6.93 8.83 3.37
N SER A 36 -6.86 9.58 2.27
CA SER A 36 -7.85 9.50 1.20
C SER A 36 -7.76 8.21 0.37
N ALA A 37 -6.56 7.68 0.15
CA ALA A 37 -6.33 6.51 -0.70
C ALA A 37 -6.53 5.18 0.05
N TYR A 38 -6.32 5.16 1.37
CA TYR A 38 -6.36 3.92 2.15
C TYR A 38 -7.70 3.18 2.08
N PRO A 39 -8.88 3.83 2.17
CA PRO A 39 -10.16 3.13 2.03
C PRO A 39 -10.29 2.34 0.73
N ASP A 40 -9.76 2.86 -0.38
CA ASP A 40 -9.79 2.18 -1.67
C ASP A 40 -8.75 1.07 -1.75
N ALA A 41 -7.57 1.27 -1.18
CA ALA A 41 -6.57 0.21 -1.04
C ALA A 41 -7.11 -0.95 -0.19
N ARG A 42 -7.84 -0.66 0.91
CA ARG A 42 -8.51 -1.65 1.76
C ARG A 42 -9.55 -2.44 0.97
N LYS A 43 -10.41 -1.78 0.20
CA LYS A 43 -11.40 -2.44 -0.67
C LYS A 43 -10.72 -3.36 -1.69
N LEU A 44 -9.62 -2.90 -2.30
CA LEU A 44 -8.86 -3.68 -3.27
C LEU A 44 -8.25 -4.93 -2.60
N ALA A 45 -7.62 -4.77 -1.44
CA ALA A 45 -7.03 -5.89 -0.69
C ALA A 45 -8.09 -6.95 -0.32
N ILE A 46 -9.26 -6.53 0.16
CA ILE A 46 -10.38 -7.42 0.44
C ILE A 46 -10.82 -8.16 -0.83
N LYS A 47 -11.01 -7.44 -1.95
CA LYS A 47 -11.41 -8.04 -3.23
C LYS A 47 -10.40 -9.08 -3.71
N GLU A 48 -9.11 -8.75 -3.71
CA GLU A 48 -8.03 -9.65 -4.14
C GLU A 48 -7.92 -10.88 -3.24
N SER A 49 -8.17 -10.72 -1.93
CA SER A 49 -8.15 -11.84 -0.99
C SER A 49 -9.22 -12.90 -1.26
N LYS A 50 -10.34 -12.53 -1.87
CA LYS A 50 -11.39 -13.49 -2.29
C LYS A 50 -10.93 -14.39 -3.44
N PHE A 51 -9.92 -13.98 -4.20
CA PHE A 51 -9.29 -14.79 -5.25
C PHE A 51 -8.11 -15.62 -4.73
N ALA A 52 -7.76 -15.51 -3.45
CA ALA A 52 -6.73 -16.35 -2.85
C ALA A 52 -7.20 -17.80 -2.81
N ASP A 53 -6.39 -18.72 -3.34
CA ASP A 53 -6.69 -20.16 -3.37
C ASP A 53 -6.64 -20.85 -1.98
N GLY A 54 -6.41 -20.09 -0.91
CA GLY A 54 -6.28 -20.57 0.47
C GLY A 54 -5.03 -21.43 0.74
N ARG A 55 -4.30 -21.86 -0.30
CA ARG A 55 -3.14 -22.76 -0.20
C ARG A 55 -1.84 -22.00 0.02
N LYS A 56 -1.74 -20.77 -0.52
CA LYS A 56 -0.53 -19.93 -0.42
C LYS A 56 -0.75 -18.61 0.29
N VAL A 57 -2.00 -18.16 0.41
CA VAL A 57 -2.38 -16.90 1.05
C VAL A 57 -3.57 -17.20 1.96
N LYS A 58 -3.45 -16.83 3.24
CA LYS A 58 -4.52 -16.98 4.22
C LYS A 58 -5.72 -16.14 3.78
N LEU A 59 -6.88 -16.77 3.65
CA LEU A 59 -8.16 -16.07 3.58
C LEU A 59 -8.39 -15.37 4.92
N ARG A 60 -8.49 -14.04 4.88
CA ARG A 60 -8.76 -13.21 6.06
C ARG A 60 -10.19 -12.70 6.00
N ASP A 61 -10.81 -12.57 7.15
CA ASP A 61 -12.12 -11.92 7.25
C ASP A 61 -12.00 -10.43 6.91
N GLU A 62 -13.07 -9.82 6.39
CA GLU A 62 -13.08 -8.40 6.05
C GLU A 62 -12.82 -7.49 7.27
N SER A 63 -13.16 -7.95 8.48
CA SER A 63 -12.88 -7.26 9.75
C SER A 63 -11.40 -7.30 10.15
N GLU A 64 -10.60 -8.23 9.62
CA GLU A 64 -9.14 -8.27 9.88
C GLU A 64 -8.39 -7.13 9.17
N TYR A 65 -9.03 -6.47 8.19
CA TYR A 65 -8.43 -5.34 7.48
C TYR A 65 -8.66 -4.04 8.25
N PRO A 66 -7.59 -3.33 8.68
CA PRO A 66 -7.72 -2.11 9.46
C PRO A 66 -8.60 -1.06 8.77
N SER A 67 -9.30 -0.25 9.56
CA SER A 67 -10.16 0.84 9.03
C SER A 67 -9.36 2.09 8.66
N SER A 68 -8.16 2.23 9.20
CA SER A 68 -7.20 3.30 8.91
C SER A 68 -5.85 2.72 8.52
N CYS A 69 -5.03 3.49 7.81
CA CYS A 69 -3.72 3.03 7.36
C CYS A 69 -2.84 2.67 8.57
N PRO A 70 -2.39 1.41 8.72
CA PRO A 70 -1.55 1.01 9.84
C PRO A 70 -0.08 1.41 9.65
N PHE A 71 0.26 1.98 8.49
CA PHE A 71 1.64 2.28 8.10
C PHE A 71 1.89 3.78 8.09
N SER A 72 3.03 4.16 8.65
CA SER A 72 3.52 5.54 8.60
C SER A 72 3.97 5.94 7.18
N LEU A 73 3.96 7.24 6.88
CA LEU A 73 4.53 7.76 5.64
C LEU A 73 6.01 7.37 5.47
N SER A 74 6.78 7.32 6.56
CA SER A 74 8.18 6.89 6.53
C SER A 74 8.32 5.44 6.08
N GLN A 75 7.48 4.53 6.58
CA GLN A 75 7.48 3.12 6.15
C GLN A 75 7.09 2.97 4.68
N ILE A 76 6.04 3.68 4.24
CA ILE A 76 5.57 3.60 2.85
C ILE A 76 6.64 4.05 1.85
N LEU A 77 7.43 5.06 2.23
CA LEU A 77 8.49 5.63 1.39
C LEU A 77 9.86 4.96 1.55
N ASP A 78 10.01 4.05 2.51
CA ASP A 78 11.23 3.30 2.73
C ASP A 78 11.35 2.17 1.70
N ASP A 79 12.45 2.16 0.95
CA ASP A 79 12.67 1.25 -0.18
C ASP A 79 12.96 -0.19 0.28
N ASP A 80 13.52 -0.33 1.49
CA ASP A 80 13.85 -1.62 2.10
C ASP A 80 12.70 -2.17 2.96
N TRP A 81 11.61 -1.40 3.10
CA TRP A 81 10.45 -1.80 3.88
C TRP A 81 9.33 -2.37 3.03
N TYR A 82 8.74 -3.47 3.50
CA TYR A 82 7.53 -4.04 2.92
C TYR A 82 6.56 -4.47 4.03
N PRO A 83 5.24 -4.33 3.79
CA PRO A 83 4.25 -4.84 4.74
C PRO A 83 4.33 -6.36 4.85
N GLN A 84 4.07 -6.91 6.05
CA GLN A 84 4.07 -8.35 6.33
C GLN A 84 2.68 -8.88 6.67
#